data_AF-A0A955WZ21-F1
#
_entry.id   AF-A0A955WZ21-F1
#
_cell.length_a   1.000
_cell.length_b   1.000
_cell.length_c   1.000
_cell.angle_alpha   90.00
_cell.angle_beta   90.00
_cell.angle_gamma   90.00
#
_symmetry.space_group_name_H-M   'P 1'
#
loop_
_entity.id
_entity.type
_entity.pdbx_description
1 polymer ?
#
loop_
_entity_poly.entity_id
_entity_poly.type
_entity_poly.pdbx_seq_one_letter_code
_entity_poly.pdbx_strand_id
1 'polypeptide(L)'
;MRFELTDDEIMLRDMARDFVARTVGDGAGAWDHARAIPPRVLAALDELGLGGLCAPESAGGAGLGLMALAVVVEALAVGSASLAALTAAHAGPATVALAEAKAFL
;
A
#
# COMPACT_ATOMS: atom_id res chain seq x y z
N MET A 1 5.86 -17.82 -18.90
CA MET A 1 5.44 -16.77 -17.95
C MET A 1 4.36 -17.36 -17.06
N ARG A 2 4.40 -17.07 -15.76
CA ARG A 2 3.33 -17.38 -14.80
C ARG A 2 2.48 -16.13 -14.66
N PHE A 3 1.16 -16.26 -14.76
CA PHE A 3 0.22 -15.13 -14.67
C PHE A 3 -0.72 -15.25 -13.47
N GLU A 4 -0.73 -16.41 -12.83
CA GLU A 4 -1.51 -16.71 -11.65
C GLU A 4 -0.79 -16.19 -10.40
N LEU A 5 -1.54 -15.45 -9.58
CA LEU A 5 -1.09 -15.01 -8.27
C LEU A 5 -0.74 -16.21 -7.38
N THR A 6 0.19 -16.02 -6.46
CA THR A 6 0.42 -16.94 -5.33
C THR A 6 -0.71 -16.83 -4.30
N ASP A 7 -0.77 -17.78 -3.37
CA ASP A 7 -1.73 -17.71 -2.25
C ASP A 7 -1.49 -16.47 -1.38
N ASP A 8 -0.22 -16.11 -1.14
CA ASP A 8 0.14 -14.90 -0.39
C ASP A 8 -0.30 -13.62 -1.12
N GLU A 9 -0.13 -13.57 -2.44
CA GLU A 9 -0.60 -12.44 -3.27
C GLU A 9 -2.13 -12.37 -3.30
N ILE A 10 -2.82 -13.51 -3.32
CA ILE A 10 -4.28 -13.57 -3.19
C ILE A 10 -4.73 -13.01 -1.83
N MET A 11 -4.05 -13.40 -0.74
CA MET A 11 -4.34 -12.89 0.60
C MET A 11 -4.12 -11.37 0.69
N LEU A 12 -3.03 -10.85 0.13
CA LEU A 12 -2.76 -9.40 0.07
C LEU A 12 -3.83 -8.65 -0.73
N ARG A 13 -4.21 -9.18 -1.89
CA ARG A 13 -5.28 -8.62 -2.73
C ARG A 13 -6.59 -8.51 -1.94
N ASP A 14 -6.97 -9.59 -1.27
CA ASP A 14 -8.25 -9.67 -0.58
C ASP A 14 -8.26 -8.76 0.67
N MET A 15 -7.15 -8.69 1.40
CA MET A 15 -6.96 -7.71 2.48
C MET A 15 -7.08 -6.26 1.98
N ALA A 16 -6.45 -5.92 0.85
CA ALA A 16 -6.52 -4.57 0.29
C ALA A 16 -7.93 -4.23 -0.23
N ARG A 17 -8.64 -5.21 -0.83
CA ARG A 17 -10.05 -5.05 -1.25
C ARG A 17 -10.97 -4.82 -0.07
N ASP A 18 -10.80 -5.57 1.01
CA ASP A 18 -11.57 -5.40 2.24
C ASP A 18 -11.31 -4.03 2.87
N PHE A 19 -10.05 -3.57 2.87
CA PHE A 19 -9.71 -2.22 3.30
C PHE A 19 -10.40 -1.15 2.44
N VAL A 20 -10.41 -1.29 1.11
CA VAL A 20 -11.14 -0.37 0.22
C VAL A 20 -12.63 -0.35 0.55
N ALA A 21 -13.26 -1.52 0.66
CA ALA A 21 -14.70 -1.63 0.90
C ALA A 21 -15.10 -1.01 2.25
N ARG A 22 -14.28 -1.19 3.30
CA ARG A 22 -14.62 -0.77 4.66
C ARG A 22 -14.18 0.65 5.01
N THR A 23 -13.02 1.07 4.51
CA THR A 23 -12.35 2.31 4.95
C THR A 23 -12.42 3.40 3.89
N VAL A 24 -12.33 3.04 2.61
CA VAL A 24 -12.41 4.01 1.50
C VAL A 24 -13.86 4.29 1.15
N GLY A 25 -14.64 3.24 0.86
CA GLY A 25 -16.04 3.36 0.45
C GLY A 25 -16.23 4.42 -0.65
N ASP A 26 -17.27 5.23 -0.52
CA ASP A 26 -17.55 6.35 -1.45
C ASP A 26 -16.78 7.65 -1.09
N GLY A 27 -15.84 7.59 -0.14
CA GLY A 27 -15.17 8.77 0.41
C GLY A 27 -14.20 9.47 -0.56
N ALA A 28 -13.66 8.73 -1.54
CA ALA A 28 -12.57 9.19 -2.40
C ALA A 28 -12.87 10.50 -3.14
N GLY A 29 -14.10 10.68 -3.66
CA GLY A 29 -14.47 11.89 -4.40
C GLY A 29 -14.40 13.17 -3.55
N ALA A 30 -14.77 13.08 -2.26
CA ALA A 30 -14.66 14.20 -1.34
C ALA A 30 -13.19 14.54 -1.03
N TRP A 31 -12.33 13.53 -0.93
CA TRP A 31 -10.90 13.69 -0.65
C TRP A 31 -10.17 14.32 -1.84
N ASP A 32 -10.51 13.91 -3.05
CA ASP A 32 -9.94 14.48 -4.28
C ASP A 32 -10.34 15.97 -4.42
N HIS A 33 -11.62 16.31 -4.19
CA HIS A 33 -12.06 17.71 -4.20
C HIS A 33 -11.35 18.55 -3.11
N ALA A 34 -11.21 18.00 -1.91
CA ALA A 34 -10.49 18.64 -0.81
C ALA A 34 -8.96 18.62 -0.97
N ARG A 35 -8.43 17.86 -1.94
CA ARG A 35 -7.00 17.55 -2.12
C ARG A 35 -6.34 17.00 -0.85
N ALA A 36 -7.09 16.23 -0.08
CA ALA A 36 -6.65 15.73 1.22
C ALA A 36 -7.24 14.36 1.51
N ILE A 37 -6.36 13.35 1.60
CA ILE A 37 -6.72 12.03 2.12
C ILE A 37 -6.81 12.14 3.66
N PRO A 38 -7.88 11.65 4.30
CA PRO A 38 -8.00 11.74 5.75
C PRO A 38 -6.88 10.98 6.47
N PRO A 39 -6.25 11.56 7.50
CA PRO A 39 -5.17 10.90 8.25
C PRO A 39 -5.57 9.53 8.82
N ARG A 40 -6.83 9.35 9.23
CA ARG A 40 -7.36 8.06 9.72
C ARG A 40 -7.29 6.94 8.67
N VAL A 41 -7.39 7.27 7.38
CA VAL A 41 -7.33 6.30 6.29
C VAL A 41 -5.90 5.84 6.09
N LEU A 42 -4.94 6.78 6.16
CA LEU A 42 -3.51 6.47 6.10
C LEU A 42 -3.08 5.63 7.31
N ALA A 43 -3.50 5.99 8.52
CA ALA A 43 -3.23 5.22 9.73
C ALA A 43 -3.78 3.78 9.64
N ALA A 44 -5.01 3.61 9.17
CA ALA A 44 -5.59 2.28 8.98
C ALA A 44 -4.87 1.46 7.90
N LEU A 45 -4.30 2.11 6.88
CA LEU A 45 -3.46 1.44 5.87
C LEU A 45 -2.14 0.94 6.48
N ASP A 46 -1.52 1.75 7.34
CA ASP A 46 -0.28 1.39 8.05
C ASP A 46 -0.50 0.30 9.11
N GLU A 47 -1.65 0.29 9.78
CA GLU A 47 -2.04 -0.79 10.71
C GLU A 47 -2.12 -2.16 10.04
N LEU A 48 -2.39 -2.19 8.73
CA LEU A 48 -2.36 -3.41 7.91
C LEU A 48 -0.95 -3.75 7.39
N GLY A 49 0.07 -2.96 7.71
CA GLY A 49 1.44 -3.13 7.24
C GLY A 49 1.66 -2.71 5.79
N LEU A 50 0.66 -2.14 5.11
CA LEU A 50 0.73 -1.81 3.69
C LEU A 50 1.64 -0.61 3.39
N GLY A 51 1.88 0.29 4.36
CA GLY A 51 2.83 1.40 4.21
C GLY A 51 4.30 0.96 4.22
N GLY A 52 4.60 -0.14 4.92
CA GLY A 52 5.94 -0.75 5.02
C GLY A 52 6.13 -1.96 4.11
N LEU A 53 5.27 -2.15 3.10
CA LEU A 53 5.15 -3.42 2.37
C LEU A 53 6.46 -3.89 1.74
N CYS A 54 7.20 -3.00 1.07
CA CYS A 54 8.48 -3.37 0.43
C CYS A 54 9.71 -3.04 1.28
N ALA A 55 9.53 -2.35 2.40
CA ALA A 55 10.64 -2.04 3.28
C ALA A 55 11.20 -3.34 3.88
N PRO A 56 12.53 -3.45 4.06
CA PRO A 56 13.14 -4.66 4.61
C PRO A 56 12.68 -4.89 6.05
N GLU A 57 12.63 -6.16 6.45
CA GLU A 57 12.27 -6.55 7.82
C GLU A 57 13.19 -5.92 8.88
N SER A 58 14.47 -5.71 8.56
CA SER A 58 15.43 -5.03 9.43
C SER A 58 15.06 -3.58 9.76
N ALA A 59 14.20 -2.96 8.94
CA ALA A 59 13.65 -1.63 9.15
C ALA A 59 12.19 -1.68 9.67
N GLY A 60 11.68 -2.87 10.03
CA GLY A 60 10.31 -3.08 10.48
C GLY A 60 9.27 -3.16 9.35
N GLY A 61 9.70 -3.36 8.11
CA GLY A 61 8.81 -3.58 6.96
C GLY A 61 8.47 -5.06 6.75
N ALA A 62 7.66 -5.33 5.72
CA ALA A 62 7.23 -6.70 5.39
C ALA A 62 8.19 -7.44 4.44
N GLY A 63 9.21 -6.76 3.89
CA GLY A 63 10.22 -7.36 3.02
C GLY A 63 9.68 -7.89 1.69
N LEU A 64 8.47 -7.51 1.29
CA LEU A 64 7.83 -8.03 0.09
C LEU A 64 8.29 -7.29 -1.18
N GLY A 65 8.14 -7.94 -2.33
CA GLY A 65 8.60 -7.41 -3.61
C GLY A 65 7.57 -6.53 -4.33
N LEU A 66 7.97 -6.04 -5.50
CA LEU A 66 7.13 -5.22 -6.37
C LEU A 66 5.83 -5.91 -6.82
N MET A 67 5.76 -7.25 -6.82
CA MET A 67 4.52 -7.95 -7.15
C MET A 67 3.46 -7.86 -6.07
N ALA A 68 3.85 -7.99 -4.79
CA ALA A 68 2.97 -7.68 -3.67
C ALA A 68 2.49 -6.22 -3.74
N LEU A 69 3.39 -5.28 -4.04
CA LEU A 69 3.03 -3.86 -4.19
C LEU A 69 2.04 -3.64 -5.34
N ALA A 70 2.28 -4.25 -6.51
CA ALA A 70 1.39 -4.12 -7.66
C ALA A 70 -0.01 -4.63 -7.34
N VAL A 71 -0.13 -5.78 -6.68
CA VAL A 71 -1.40 -6.38 -6.27
C VAL A 71 -2.17 -5.46 -5.30
N VAL A 72 -1.48 -4.91 -4.30
CA VAL A 72 -2.08 -3.98 -3.34
C VAL A 72 -2.52 -2.68 -4.03
N VAL A 73 -1.66 -2.10 -4.87
CA VAL A 73 -1.94 -0.84 -5.59
C VAL A 73 -3.12 -1.03 -6.56
N GLU A 74 -3.19 -2.14 -7.28
CA GLU A 74 -4.32 -2.46 -8.16
C GLU A 74 -5.63 -2.52 -7.36
N ALA A 75 -5.63 -3.20 -6.21
CA ALA A 75 -6.81 -3.29 -5.36
C ALA A 75 -7.23 -1.92 -4.80
N LEU A 76 -6.28 -1.11 -4.32
CA LEU A 76 -6.53 0.24 -3.81
C LEU A 76 -7.09 1.18 -4.89
N ALA A 77 -6.61 1.04 -6.13
CA ALA A 77 -7.01 1.89 -7.26
C ALA A 77 -8.50 1.75 -7.62
N VAL A 78 -9.14 0.65 -7.24
CA VAL A 78 -10.59 0.47 -7.38
C VAL A 78 -11.36 1.49 -6.53
N GLY A 79 -10.85 1.83 -5.34
CA GLY A 79 -11.49 2.80 -4.43
C GLY A 79 -10.97 4.23 -4.58
N SER A 80 -9.65 4.40 -4.73
CA SER A 80 -9.03 5.72 -4.87
C SER A 80 -7.69 5.63 -5.60
N ALA A 81 -7.63 6.20 -6.81
CA ALA A 81 -6.39 6.32 -7.56
C ALA A 81 -5.34 7.17 -6.82
N SER A 82 -5.77 8.23 -6.13
CA SER A 82 -4.90 9.09 -5.32
C SER A 82 -4.25 8.32 -4.18
N LEU A 83 -5.02 7.49 -3.45
CA LEU A 83 -4.48 6.66 -2.38
C LEU A 83 -3.53 5.59 -2.94
N ALA A 84 -3.91 4.92 -4.03
CA ALA A 84 -3.07 3.92 -4.68
C ALA A 84 -1.71 4.49 -5.13
N ALA A 85 -1.71 5.67 -5.75
CA ALA A 85 -0.49 6.36 -6.17
C ALA A 85 0.38 6.77 -4.98
N LEU A 86 -0.23 7.27 -3.90
CA LEU A 86 0.47 7.58 -2.65
C LEU A 86 1.14 6.34 -2.06
N THR A 87 0.41 5.22 -1.95
CA THR A 87 0.94 3.96 -1.43
C THR A 87 2.06 3.42 -2.31
N ALA A 88 1.92 3.47 -3.64
CA ALA A 88 2.96 3.02 -4.58
C ALA A 88 4.27 3.79 -4.38
N ALA A 89 4.19 5.12 -4.25
CA ALA A 89 5.37 5.97 -4.03
C ALA A 89 5.96 5.79 -2.64
N HIS A 90 5.10 5.70 -1.61
CA HIS A 90 5.52 5.58 -0.22
C HIS A 90 6.15 4.21 0.06
N ALA A 91 5.38 3.13 -0.11
CA ALA A 91 5.76 1.78 0.29
C ALA A 91 6.78 1.12 -0.65
N GLY A 92 6.99 1.69 -1.84
CA GLY A 92 8.03 1.28 -2.78
C GLY A 92 9.29 2.14 -2.64
N PRO A 93 9.54 3.08 -3.58
CA PRO A 93 10.83 3.75 -3.68
C PRO A 93 11.19 4.60 -2.45
N ALA A 94 10.23 5.25 -1.79
CA ALA A 94 10.56 6.14 -0.67
C ALA A 94 11.02 5.38 0.58
N THR A 95 10.22 4.44 1.08
CA THR A 95 10.57 3.68 2.29
C THR A 95 11.77 2.76 2.08
N VAL A 96 11.89 2.12 0.91
CA VAL A 96 13.05 1.29 0.57
C VAL A 96 14.33 2.12 0.54
N ALA A 97 14.34 3.27 -0.15
CA ALA A 97 15.53 4.13 -0.19
C ALA A 97 15.93 4.66 1.19
N LEU A 98 14.95 5.01 2.04
CA LEU A 98 15.21 5.44 3.42
C LEU A 98 15.78 4.31 4.29
N ALA A 99 15.27 3.09 4.12
CA ALA A 99 15.74 1.93 4.87
C ALA A 99 17.18 1.56 4.48
N GLU A 100 17.50 1.60 3.19
CA GLU A 100 18.85 1.37 2.71
C GLU A 100 19.82 2.46 3.18
N ALA A 101 19.42 3.74 3.16
CA ALA A 101 20.26 4.83 3.63
C ALA A 101 20.64 4.69 5.12
N LYS A 102 19.72 4.19 5.96
CA LYS A 102 20.00 3.92 7.38
C LYS A 102 20.98 2.79 7.61
N ALA A 103 21.14 1.86 6.67
CA ALA A 103 22.12 0.78 6.78
C ALA A 103 23.58 1.29 6.68
N PHE A 104 23.79 2.54 6.26
CA PHE A 104 25.10 3.18 6.12
C PHE A 104 25.46 4.16 7.25
N LEU A 105 24.57 4.35 8.24
CA LEU A 105 24.79 5.20 9.41
C LEU A 105 24.99 4.34 10.67
#